data_AF-A0A1W9Q1L2-F1
#
_entry.id   AF-A0A1W9Q1L2-F1
#
_cell.length_a   1.000
_cell.length_b   1.000
_cell.length_c   1.000
_cell.angle_alpha   90.00
_cell.angle_beta   90.00
_cell.angle_gamma   90.00
#
_symmetry.space_group_name_H-M   'P 1'
#
loop_
_entity.id
_entity.type
_entity.pdbx_description
1 polymer ?
#
loop_
_entity_poly.entity_id
_entity_poly.type
_entity_poly.pdbx_seq_one_letter_code
_entity_poly.pdbx_strand_id
1 'polypeptide(L)' 'MQAPYSFTRNPLALGLINFYLGISIALGSISSLIIVLIFSAAILLYIKNIEEKELAQRYGADYVAYKKMTPFLIPRRSNK' A
#
# COMPACT_ATOMS: atom_id res chain seq x y z
N MET A 1 -17.82 7.77 2.00
CA MET A 1 -16.39 7.38 2.00
C MET A 1 -16.32 5.90 1.67
N GLN A 2 -15.63 5.51 0.60
CA GLN A 2 -15.58 4.10 0.16
C GLN A 2 -14.88 3.24 1.23
N ALA A 3 -15.57 2.21 1.72
CA ALA A 3 -15.14 1.34 2.81
C ALA A 3 -13.68 0.83 2.73
N PRO A 4 -13.11 0.46 1.56
CA PRO A 4 -11.75 -0.07 1.47
C PRO A 4 -10.65 0.93 1.85
N TYR A 5 -10.85 2.21 1.54
CA TYR A 5 -9.88 3.27 1.82
C TYR A 5 -9.88 3.69 3.30
N SER A 6 -10.91 3.31 4.06
CA SER A 6 -10.94 3.55 5.52
C SER A 6 -10.07 2.57 6.31
N PHE A 7 -9.76 1.40 5.76
CA PHE A 7 -8.93 0.39 6.44
C PHE A 7 -7.45 0.56 6.13
N THR A 8 -7.13 1.06 4.93
CA THR A 8 -5.76 1.20 4.42
C THR A 8 -5.70 2.31 3.40
N ARG A 9 -4.59 3.04 3.37
CA ARG A 9 -4.37 4.12 2.39
C ARG A 9 -4.20 3.59 0.96
N ASN A 10 -3.65 2.40 0.81
CA ASN A 10 -3.38 1.78 -0.49
C ASN A 10 -3.89 0.32 -0.55
N PRO A 11 -5.23 0.09 -0.51
CA PRO A 11 -5.79 -1.26 -0.55
C PRO A 11 -5.44 -2.00 -1.86
N LEU A 12 -5.27 -1.25 -2.96
CA LEU A 12 -4.86 -1.79 -4.26
C LEU A 12 -3.41 -2.31 -4.23
N ALA A 13 -2.49 -1.57 -3.60
CA ALA A 13 -1.10 -2.02 -3.45
C ALA A 13 -1.02 -3.31 -2.63
N LEU A 14 -1.78 -3.40 -1.52
CA LEU A 14 -1.84 -4.61 -0.71
C LEU A 14 -2.40 -5.81 -1.50
N GLY A 15 -3.48 -5.59 -2.28
CA GLY A 15 -4.05 -6.63 -3.14
C GLY A 15 -3.07 -7.12 -4.21
N LEU A 16 -2.38 -6.21 -4.90
CA LEU A 16 -1.37 -6.55 -5.91
C LEU A 16 -0.19 -7.33 -5.32
N ILE A 17 0.34 -6.89 -4.18
CA ILE A 17 1.45 -7.60 -3.51
C ILE A 17 1.01 -9.03 -3.16
N ASN A 18 -0.17 -9.20 -2.58
CA ASN A 18 -0.67 -10.52 -2.18
C ASN A 18 -0.94 -11.43 -3.40
N PHE A 19 -1.47 -10.86 -4.48
CA PHE A 19 -1.71 -11.58 -5.73
C PHE A 19 -0.39 -12.08 -6.37
N TYR A 20 0.60 -11.20 -6.52
CA TYR A 20 1.90 -11.57 -7.07
C TYR A 20 2.66 -12.54 -6.17
N LEU A 21 2.53 -12.41 -4.85
CA LEU A 21 3.09 -13.37 -3.91
C LEU A 21 2.46 -14.75 -4.09
N GLY A 22 1.13 -14.83 -4.23
CA GLY A 22 0.42 -16.08 -4.51
C GLY A 22 0.87 -16.74 -5.81
N ILE A 23 1.05 -15.97 -6.88
CA ILE A 23 1.59 -16.47 -8.17
C ILE A 23 3.02 -16.98 -8.00
N SER A 24 3.86 -16.24 -7.28
CA SER A 24 5.25 -16.65 -7.04
C SER A 24 5.34 -17.97 -6.27
N ILE A 25 4.49 -18.14 -5.24
CA ILE A 25 4.40 -19.39 -4.48
C ILE A 25 3.87 -20.52 -5.38
N ALA A 26 2.85 -20.28 -6.20
CA ALA A 26 2.30 -21.27 -7.12
C ALA A 26 3.32 -21.74 -8.17
N LEU A 27 4.23 -20.86 -8.61
CA LEU A 27 5.34 -21.20 -9.50
C LEU A 27 6.47 -21.98 -8.80
N GLY A 28 6.52 -22.00 -7.46
CA GLY A 28 7.53 -22.74 -6.68
C GLY A 28 8.97 -22.23 -6.84
N SER A 29 9.17 -21.02 -7.36
CA SER A 29 10.50 -20.47 -7.64
C SER A 29 10.93 -19.43 -6.60
N ILE A 30 12.06 -19.66 -5.92
CA ILE A 30 12.62 -18.70 -4.96
C ILE A 30 13.01 -17.39 -5.67
N SER A 31 13.48 -17.47 -6.91
CA SER A 31 13.83 -16.29 -7.72
C SER A 31 12.61 -15.41 -7.99
N SER A 32 11.44 -16.00 -8.28
CA SER A 32 10.22 -15.21 -8.47
C SER A 32 9.79 -14.52 -7.18
N LEU A 33 10.00 -15.18 -6.03
CA LEU A 33 9.66 -14.63 -4.72
C LEU A 33 10.52 -13.42 -4.38
N ILE A 34 11.83 -13.50 -4.64
CA ILE A 34 12.76 -12.38 -4.46
C ILE A 34 12.36 -11.21 -5.35
N ILE A 35 12.03 -11.46 -6.63
CA ILE A 35 11.59 -10.42 -7.56
C ILE A 35 10.32 -9.74 -7.05
N VAL A 36 9.31 -10.51 -6.63
CA VAL A 36 8.06 -9.96 -6.10
C VAL A 36 8.32 -9.11 -4.85
N LEU A 37 9.18 -9.55 -3.93
CA LEU A 37 9.53 -8.77 -2.74
C LEU A 37 10.22 -7.44 -3.09
N ILE A 38 11.18 -7.47 -4.03
CA ILE A 38 11.89 -6.27 -4.49
C ILE A 38 10.91 -5.28 -5.14
N PHE A 39 10.07 -5.75 -6.06
CA PHE A 39 9.08 -4.91 -6.73
C PHE A 39 8.05 -4.35 -5.75
N SER A 40 7.59 -5.17 -4.80
CA SER A 40 6.68 -4.75 -3.74
C SER A 40 7.31 -3.64 -2.91
N ALA A 41 8.55 -3.82 -2.44
CA ALA A 41 9.27 -2.81 -1.68
C ALA A 41 9.46 -1.51 -2.48
N ALA A 42 9.83 -1.61 -3.75
CA ALA A 42 10.01 -0.45 -4.63
C ALA A 42 8.72 0.36 -4.81
N ILE A 43 7.59 -0.32 -5.06
CA ILE A 43 6.29 0.33 -5.22
C ILE A 43 5.84 1.01 -3.92
N LEU A 44 6.06 0.36 -2.77
CA LEU A 44 5.75 0.94 -1.47
C LEU A 44 6.61 2.17 -1.18
N LEU A 45 7.89 2.13 -1.55
CA LEU A 45 8.81 3.25 -1.38
C LEU A 45 8.40 4.43 -2.27
N TYR A 46 7.99 4.15 -3.51
CA TYR A 46 7.50 5.14 -4.46
C TYR A 46 6.24 5.83 -3.94
N ILE A 47 5.22 5.05 -3.54
CA ILE A 47 3.97 5.57 -3.00
C ILE A 47 4.26 6.43 -1.77
N LYS A 48 5.11 5.94 -0.85
CA LYS A 48 5.46 6.65 0.39
C LYS A 48 6.17 7.98 0.14
N ASN A 49 7.10 8.03 -0.81
CA ASN A 49 7.96 9.19 -0.99
C ASN A 49 7.49 10.18 -2.04
N ILE A 50 6.83 9.71 -3.08
CA ILE A 50 6.38 10.55 -4.20
C ILE A 50 4.90 10.86 -4.02
N GLU A 51 4.06 9.83 -4.03
CA GLU A 51 2.61 10.01 -4.02
C GLU A 51 2.12 10.71 -2.75
N GLU A 52 2.64 10.34 -1.56
CA GLU A 52 2.28 11.05 -0.32
C GLU A 52 2.74 12.51 -0.31
N LYS A 53 3.89 12.81 -0.91
CA LYS A 53 4.42 14.18 -0.94
C LYS A 53 3.60 15.03 -1.89
N GLU A 54 3.26 14.51 -3.07
CA GLU A 54 2.38 15.18 -4.03
C GLU A 54 0.98 15.40 -3.43
N LEU A 55 0.42 14.38 -2.78
CA LEU A 55 -0.88 14.49 -2.10
C LEU A 55 -0.84 15.49 -0.94
N ALA A 56 0.24 15.50 -0.15
CA ALA A 56 0.42 16.49 0.92
C ALA A 56 0.61 17.91 0.38
N GLN A 57 1.27 18.09 -0.77
CA GLN A 57 1.38 19.39 -1.43
C GLN A 57 0.05 19.85 -2.04
N ARG A 58 -0.71 18.94 -2.65
CA ARG A 58 -1.97 19.24 -3.35
C ARG A 58 -3.15 19.46 -2.40
N TYR A 59 -3.23 18.68 -1.31
CA TYR A 59 -4.36 18.69 -0.38
C TYR A 59 -4.02 19.21 1.03
N GLY A 60 -2.74 19.51 1.31
CA GLY A 60 -2.32 20.20 2.52
C GLY A 60 -2.77 19.53 3.83
N ALA A 61 -3.42 20.30 4.70
CA ALA A 61 -3.78 19.90 6.05
C ALA A 61 -4.81 18.74 6.10
N ASP A 62 -5.73 18.69 5.14
CA ASP A 62 -6.76 17.64 5.07
C ASP A 62 -6.15 16.25 4.85
N TYR A 63 -5.13 16.19 3.99
CA TYR A 63 -4.39 14.95 3.76
C TYR A 63 -3.51 14.56 4.95
N VAL A 64 -2.92 15.53 5.65
CA VAL A 64 -2.13 15.25 6.86
C VAL A 64 -3.01 14.69 7.98
N ALA A 65 -4.23 15.21 8.16
CA ALA A 65 -5.21 14.67 9.12
C ALA A 65 -5.64 13.25 8.73
N TYR A 66 -5.92 13.02 7.44
CA TYR A 66 -6.26 11.69 6.92
C TYR A 66 -5.12 10.67 7.11
N LYS A 67 -3.87 11.07 6.82
CA LYS A 67 -2.66 10.25 6.99
C LYS A 67 -2.41 9.85 8.44
N LYS A 68 -2.78 10.67 9.42
CA LYS A 68 -2.69 10.30 10.84
C LYS A 68 -3.72 9.25 11.27
N MET A 69 -4.89 9.26 10.63
CA MET A 69 -5.99 8.34 10.97
C MET A 69 -5.88 6.99 10.26
N THR A 70 -5.26 6.94 9.07
CA THR A 70 -5.25 5.74 8.22
C THR A 70 -3.84 5.15 8.08
N PRO A 71 -3.67 3.84 8.34
CA PRO A 71 -2.37 3.18 8.19
C PRO A 71 -1.98 3.03 6.71
N PHE A 72 -0.66 3.02 6.44
CA PHE A 72 -0.12 3.00 5.08
C PHE A 72 -0.45 1.71 4.31
N LEU A 73 -0.23 0.56 4.95
CA LEU A 73 -0.34 -0.74 4.29
C LEU A 73 -1.02 -1.82 5.13
N ILE A 74 -0.76 -1.89 6.43
CA ILE A 74 -1.37 -2.92 7.26
C ILE A 74 -2.80 -2.46 7.62
N PRO A 75 -3.84 -3.22 7.25
CA PRO A 75 -5.21 -2.86 7.58
C PRO A 75 -5.38 -2.81 9.09
N ARG A 76 -5.63 -1.61 9.62
CA ARG A 76 -6.05 -1.44 11.00
C ARG A 76 -7.56 -1.44 10.98
N ARG A 77 -8.18 -2.29 11.82
CA ARG A 77 -9.64 -2.23 12.05
C ARG A 77 -9.98 -0.80 12.45
N SER A 78 -10.59 -0.05 11.54
CA SER A 78 -11.23 1.21 11.86
C SER A 78 -12.51 0.84 12.58
N ASN A 79 -12.48 0.92 13.91
CA ASN A 79 -13.64 0.69 14.76
C ASN A 79 -14.49 1.97 14.70
N LYS A 80 -15.29 2.09 13.65
CA LYS A 80 -16.43 3.02 13.61
C LYS A 80 -17.71 2.23 13.81
#